data_AF-A0A973DRN1-F1
#
_entry.id   AF-A0A973DRN1-F1
#
_cell.length_a   1.000
_cell.length_b   1.000
_cell.length_c   1.000
_cell.angle_alpha   90.00
_cell.angle_beta   90.00
_cell.angle_gamma   90.00
#
_symmetry.space_group_name_H-M   'P 1'
#
loop_
_entity.id
_entity.type
_entity.pdbx_description
1 polymer ?
#
loop_
_entity_poly.entity_id
_entity_poly.type
_entity_poly.pdbx_seq_one_letter_code
_entity_poly.pdbx_strand_id
1 'polypeptide(L)'
;MLWFLFCVGLLLAGYFIYGAIVEKIFGINEQRTTPAYTQEDGVDFVPMSTPKVYLVQLLNIAGVGPIFGPIMGALYGPAAMLWIVLGCIFGGAVHDYFAGMLSIRNGGASVPSITGRYLGNGAKHFMNVFAIVLLLLVGVVFVSAPAGMITNLVNDQTGIDMSVTSIVVVIFGYYIVATI
;
A
#
# COMPACT_ATOMS: atom_id res chain seq x y z
N MET A 1 -5.62 26.15 2.37
CA MET A 1 -7.00 25.62 2.20
C MET A 1 -7.37 25.46 0.73
N LEU A 2 -7.28 26.51 -0.12
CA LEU A 2 -7.69 26.44 -1.53
C LEU A 2 -6.97 25.33 -2.33
N TRP A 3 -5.64 25.28 -2.27
CA TRP A 3 -4.85 24.24 -2.94
C TRP A 3 -5.25 22.83 -2.50
N PHE A 4 -5.49 22.63 -1.21
CA PHE A 4 -5.89 21.34 -0.66
C PHE A 4 -7.22 20.87 -1.26
N LEU A 5 -8.24 21.74 -1.25
CA LEU A 5 -9.53 21.43 -1.85
C LEU A 5 -9.43 21.19 -3.36
N PHE A 6 -8.57 21.95 -4.05
CA PHE A 6 -8.29 21.73 -5.47
C PHE A 6 -7.67 20.35 -5.73
N CYS A 7 -6.69 19.94 -4.94
CA CYS A 7 -6.08 18.61 -5.01
C CYS A 7 -7.09 17.48 -4.73
N VAL A 8 -7.98 17.65 -3.74
CA VAL A 8 -9.08 16.71 -3.49
C VAL A 8 -10.01 16.63 -4.72
N GLY A 9 -10.38 17.79 -5.29
CA GLY A 9 -11.18 17.84 -6.52
C GLY A 9 -10.51 17.13 -7.70
N LEU A 10 -9.19 17.27 -7.86
CA LEU A 10 -8.43 16.56 -8.88
C LEU A 10 -8.41 15.04 -8.65
N LEU A 11 -8.27 14.57 -7.41
CA LEU A 11 -8.33 13.13 -7.11
C LEU A 11 -9.71 12.55 -7.45
N LEU A 12 -10.80 13.26 -7.08
CA LEU A 12 -12.16 12.85 -7.44
C LEU A 12 -12.36 12.84 -8.95
N ALA A 13 -11.95 13.90 -9.64
CA ALA A 13 -12.04 13.97 -11.10
C ALA A 13 -11.19 12.88 -11.77
N GLY A 14 -9.99 12.61 -11.26
CA GLY A 14 -9.10 11.54 -11.73
C GLY A 14 -9.75 10.17 -11.60
N TYR A 15 -10.40 9.88 -10.46
CA TYR A 15 -11.13 8.64 -10.25
C TYR A 15 -12.25 8.44 -11.29
N PHE A 16 -13.14 9.41 -11.46
CA PHE A 16 -14.30 9.27 -12.35
C PHE A 16 -13.95 9.37 -13.83
N ILE A 17 -12.99 10.23 -14.21
CA ILE A 17 -12.65 10.48 -15.62
C ILE A 17 -11.55 9.51 -16.07
N TYR A 18 -10.39 9.58 -15.42
CA TYR A 18 -9.23 8.81 -15.86
C TYR A 18 -9.33 7.34 -15.46
N GLY A 19 -9.91 7.02 -14.30
CA GLY A 19 -10.24 5.65 -13.92
C GLY A 19 -11.13 4.95 -14.95
N ALA A 20 -12.20 5.62 -15.42
CA ALA A 20 -13.08 5.09 -16.46
C ALA A 20 -12.36 4.86 -17.80
N ILE A 21 -11.45 5.77 -18.18
CA ILE A 21 -10.61 5.60 -19.38
C ILE A 21 -9.71 4.38 -19.23
N VAL A 22 -9.02 4.24 -18.10
CA VAL A 22 -8.10 3.14 -17.79
C VAL A 22 -8.82 1.80 -17.78
N GLU A 23 -9.98 1.72 -17.13
CA GLU A 23 -10.82 0.52 -17.10
C GLU A 23 -11.21 0.07 -18.50
N LYS A 24 -11.63 1.02 -19.35
CA LYS A 24 -11.99 0.76 -20.73
C LYS A 24 -10.81 0.29 -21.58
N ILE A 25 -9.62 0.87 -21.38
CA ILE A 25 -8.39 0.46 -22.08
C ILE A 25 -8.00 -0.97 -21.70
N PHE A 26 -8.11 -1.33 -20.43
CA PHE A 26 -7.74 -2.67 -19.96
C PHE A 26 -8.76 -3.75 -20.39
N GLY A 27 -10.04 -3.36 -20.48
CA GLY A 27 -11.14 -4.22 -20.91
C GLY A 27 -11.52 -5.25 -19.83
N ILE A 28 -12.33 -4.83 -18.85
CA ILE A 28 -12.85 -5.76 -17.83
C ILE A 28 -13.86 -6.74 -18.42
N ASN A 29 -13.90 -7.95 -17.88
CA ASN A 29 -14.96 -8.91 -18.15
C ASN A 29 -15.62 -9.28 -16.83
N GLU A 30 -16.80 -8.71 -16.57
CA GLU A 30 -17.59 -8.92 -15.35
C GLU A 30 -18.09 -10.35 -15.20
N GLN A 31 -18.19 -11.12 -16.29
CA GLN A 31 -18.66 -12.50 -16.27
C GLN A 31 -17.57 -13.49 -15.83
N ARG A 32 -16.31 -13.03 -15.73
CA ARG A 32 -15.22 -13.88 -15.29
C ARG A 32 -15.27 -14.04 -13.77
N THR A 33 -15.43 -15.28 -13.32
CA THR A 33 -15.30 -15.63 -11.91
C THR A 33 -13.86 -15.40 -11.44
N THR A 34 -13.71 -14.79 -10.26
CA THR A 34 -12.39 -14.49 -9.70
C THR A 34 -11.74 -15.74 -9.10
N PRO A 35 -10.39 -15.78 -9.01
CA PRO A 35 -9.64 -16.87 -8.38
C PRO A 35 -10.15 -17.25 -6.99
N ALA A 36 -10.66 -16.28 -6.23
CA ALA A 36 -11.23 -16.50 -4.91
C ALA A 36 -12.36 -17.55 -4.91
N TYR A 37 -13.15 -17.66 -5.99
CA TYR A 37 -14.23 -18.62 -6.12
C TYR A 37 -13.83 -19.88 -6.90
N THR A 38 -12.85 -19.80 -7.80
CA THR A 38 -12.46 -20.95 -8.64
C THR A 38 -11.37 -21.81 -8.02
N GLN A 39 -10.59 -21.26 -7.09
CA GLN A 39 -9.45 -21.91 -6.43
C GLN A 39 -9.57 -21.86 -4.91
N GLU A 40 -10.80 -21.86 -4.37
CA GLU A 40 -11.06 -21.73 -2.93
C GLU A 40 -10.32 -22.80 -2.12
N ASP A 41 -9.44 -22.35 -1.22
CA ASP A 41 -8.60 -23.21 -0.37
C ASP A 41 -8.72 -22.87 1.12
N GLY A 42 -9.48 -21.82 1.46
CA GLY A 42 -9.67 -21.36 2.83
C GLY A 42 -8.46 -20.60 3.42
N VAL A 43 -7.40 -20.39 2.64
CA VAL A 43 -6.14 -19.74 3.09
C VAL A 43 -5.76 -18.59 2.15
N ASP A 44 -5.33 -18.90 0.92
CA ASP A 44 -4.91 -17.89 -0.06
C ASP A 44 -6.11 -17.36 -0.88
N PHE A 45 -7.11 -18.21 -1.09
CA PHE A 45 -8.31 -17.93 -1.86
C PHE A 45 -9.55 -18.09 -0.98
N VAL A 46 -10.01 -16.96 -0.43
CA VAL A 46 -11.20 -16.91 0.42
C VAL A 46 -12.21 -15.92 -0.15
N PRO A 47 -13.41 -16.38 -0.55
CA PRO A 47 -14.51 -15.50 -0.91
C PRO A 47 -14.89 -14.56 0.25
N MET A 48 -14.90 -13.26 -0.01
CA MET A 48 -15.24 -12.24 0.98
C MET A 48 -16.28 -11.27 0.42
N SER A 49 -17.11 -10.71 1.31
CA SER A 49 -18.04 -9.65 0.94
C SER A 49 -17.29 -8.37 0.58
N THR A 50 -17.84 -7.58 -0.33
CA THR A 50 -17.24 -6.33 -0.82
C THR A 50 -16.76 -5.38 0.30
N PRO A 51 -17.52 -5.13 1.38
CA PRO A 51 -17.03 -4.27 2.47
C PRO A 51 -15.79 -4.81 3.19
N LYS A 52 -15.70 -6.14 3.36
CA LYS A 52 -14.51 -6.78 3.96
C LYS A 52 -13.29 -6.60 3.05
N VAL A 53 -13.47 -6.79 1.74
CA VAL A 53 -12.39 -6.58 0.76
C VAL A 53 -11.90 -5.13 0.79
N TYR A 54 -12.81 -4.15 0.80
CA TYR A 54 -12.44 -2.74 0.93
C TYR A 54 -11.69 -2.45 2.24
N LEU A 55 -12.14 -3.02 3.36
CA LEU A 55 -11.46 -2.87 4.64
C LEU A 55 -10.05 -3.46 4.60
N VAL A 56 -9.88 -4.66 4.06
CA VAL A 56 -8.55 -5.29 3.91
C VAL A 56 -7.65 -4.42 3.04
N GLN A 57 -8.15 -3.90 1.91
CA GLN A 57 -7.37 -3.01 1.06
C GLN A 57 -6.99 -1.71 1.77
N LEU A 58 -7.93 -1.12 2.52
CA LEU A 58 -7.68 0.07 3.33
C LEU A 58 -6.61 -0.21 4.39
N LEU A 59 -6.69 -1.34 5.09
CA LEU A 59 -5.70 -1.75 6.09
C LEU A 59 -4.32 -2.00 5.46
N ASN A 60 -4.27 -2.56 4.25
CA ASN A 60 -3.02 -2.84 3.54
C ASN A 60 -2.29 -1.57 3.06
N ILE A 61 -3.02 -0.47 2.82
CA ILE A 61 -2.41 0.83 2.52
C ILE A 61 -2.25 1.69 3.78
N ALA A 62 -3.06 1.44 4.82
CA ALA A 62 -3.03 2.19 6.06
C ALA A 62 -1.70 1.97 6.77
N GLY A 63 -0.98 3.06 6.96
CA GLY A 63 0.30 3.02 7.62
C GLY A 63 0.94 4.39 7.65
N VAL A 64 2.25 4.38 7.76
CA VAL A 64 3.04 5.59 7.96
C VAL A 64 2.99 6.50 6.73
N GLY A 65 2.90 5.92 5.53
CA GLY A 65 2.83 6.61 4.25
C GLY A 65 1.62 7.55 4.11
N PRO A 66 0.37 7.07 4.21
CA PRO A 66 -0.82 7.93 4.09
C PRO A 66 -0.95 9.02 5.15
N ILE A 67 -0.26 8.88 6.30
CA ILE A 67 -0.25 9.91 7.35
C ILE A 67 0.79 10.98 7.01
N PHE A 68 2.05 10.59 6.79
CA PHE A 68 3.11 11.56 6.55
C PHE A 68 3.09 12.15 5.14
N GLY A 69 2.62 11.42 4.13
CA GLY A 69 2.58 11.90 2.75
C GLY A 69 1.81 13.22 2.59
N PRO A 70 0.55 13.32 3.04
CA PRO A 70 -0.21 14.56 3.01
C PRO A 70 0.39 15.66 3.90
N ILE A 71 0.90 15.31 5.08
CA ILE A 71 1.55 16.27 5.99
C ILE A 71 2.78 16.88 5.33
N MET A 72 3.67 16.04 4.80
CA MET A 72 4.86 16.47 4.08
C MET A 72 4.49 17.27 2.83
N GLY A 73 3.48 16.83 2.07
CA GLY A 73 2.94 17.59 0.95
C GLY A 73 2.46 18.99 1.34
N ALA A 74 1.83 19.13 2.51
CA ALA A 74 1.42 20.42 3.05
C ALA A 74 2.62 21.27 3.51
N LEU A 75 3.63 20.65 4.13
CA LEU A 75 4.84 21.32 4.63
C LEU A 75 5.75 21.82 3.50
N TYR A 76 5.92 21.04 2.43
CA TYR A 76 6.74 21.41 1.26
C TYR A 76 6.00 22.31 0.26
N GLY A 77 4.76 22.67 0.57
CA GLY A 77 3.97 23.64 -0.19
C GLY A 77 3.23 23.07 -1.40
N PRO A 78 2.52 23.94 -2.15
CA PRO A 78 1.55 23.52 -3.17
C PRO A 78 2.13 22.67 -4.30
N ALA A 79 3.40 22.91 -4.69
CA ALA A 79 4.06 22.16 -5.74
C ALA A 79 4.22 20.67 -5.38
N ALA A 80 4.63 20.38 -4.15
CA ALA A 80 4.75 19.01 -3.65
C ALA A 80 3.39 18.31 -3.60
N MET A 81 2.36 19.02 -3.16
CA MET A 81 1.00 18.47 -3.08
C MET A 81 0.40 18.17 -4.47
N LEU A 82 0.59 19.05 -5.44
CA LEU A 82 0.19 18.80 -6.84
C LEU A 82 0.94 17.61 -7.42
N TRP A 83 2.24 17.50 -7.16
CA TRP A 83 3.06 16.38 -7.63
C TRP A 83 2.56 15.05 -7.06
N ILE A 84 2.25 15.00 -5.76
CA ILE A 84 1.68 13.81 -5.11
C ILE A 84 0.35 13.42 -5.76
N VAL A 85 -0.54 14.38 -6.01
CA VAL A 85 -1.85 14.11 -6.62
C VAL A 85 -1.71 13.61 -8.06
N LEU A 86 -0.88 14.26 -8.88
CA LEU A 86 -0.67 13.84 -10.27
C LEU A 86 0.01 12.46 -10.32
N GLY A 87 1.02 12.22 -9.48
CA GLY A 87 1.67 10.92 -9.35
C GLY A 87 0.71 9.81 -8.91
N CYS A 88 -0.23 10.12 -8.01
CA CYS A 88 -1.28 9.19 -7.59
C CYS A 88 -2.22 8.83 -8.75
N ILE A 89 -2.72 9.82 -9.50
CA ILE A 89 -3.69 9.60 -10.58
C ILE A 89 -3.06 8.83 -11.75
N PHE A 90 -1.89 9.25 -12.23
CA PHE A 90 -1.31 8.72 -13.47
C PHE A 90 -0.38 7.53 -13.24
N GLY A 91 0.27 7.47 -12.08
CA GLY A 91 1.20 6.40 -11.72
C GLY A 91 0.54 5.38 -10.80
N GLY A 92 0.34 5.75 -9.54
CA GLY A 92 -0.04 4.82 -8.46
C GLY A 92 -1.35 4.07 -8.74
N ALA A 93 -2.46 4.80 -8.91
CA ALA A 93 -3.78 4.19 -9.09
C ALA A 93 -3.84 3.31 -10.35
N VAL A 94 -3.22 3.75 -11.44
CA VAL A 94 -3.12 2.96 -12.68
C VAL A 94 -2.31 1.69 -12.44
N HIS A 95 -1.12 1.83 -11.87
CA HIS A 95 -0.23 0.71 -11.60
C HIS A 95 -0.93 -0.37 -10.75
N ASP A 96 -1.61 0.04 -9.67
CA ASP A 96 -2.28 -0.88 -8.76
C ASP A 96 -3.46 -1.59 -9.45
N TYR A 97 -4.25 -0.85 -10.24
CA TYR A 97 -5.34 -1.43 -11.02
C TYR A 97 -4.84 -2.47 -12.03
N PHE A 98 -3.82 -2.12 -12.83
CA PHE A 98 -3.26 -3.03 -13.82
C PHE A 98 -2.60 -4.26 -13.16
N ALA A 99 -1.85 -4.07 -12.07
CA ALA A 99 -1.22 -5.17 -11.34
C ALA A 99 -2.25 -6.14 -10.75
N GLY A 100 -3.31 -5.62 -10.12
CA GLY A 100 -4.41 -6.43 -9.58
C GLY A 100 -5.15 -7.18 -10.67
N MET A 101 -5.48 -6.51 -11.78
CA MET A 101 -6.16 -7.16 -12.90
C MET A 101 -5.31 -8.22 -13.60
N LEU A 102 -4.00 -7.99 -13.75
CA LEU A 102 -3.06 -8.99 -14.26
C LEU A 102 -2.97 -10.20 -13.33
N SER A 103 -2.96 -9.97 -12.01
CA SER A 103 -2.98 -11.04 -11.01
C SER A 103 -4.24 -11.89 -11.12
N ILE A 104 -5.43 -11.28 -11.13
CA ILE A 104 -6.71 -11.99 -11.28
C ILE A 104 -6.74 -12.81 -12.58
N ARG A 105 -6.27 -12.24 -13.70
CA ARG A 105 -6.21 -12.94 -14.99
C ARG A 105 -5.22 -14.11 -15.01
N ASN A 106 -4.24 -14.11 -14.11
CA ASN A 106 -3.23 -15.16 -13.93
C ASN A 106 -3.52 -16.04 -12.70
N GLY A 107 -4.78 -16.12 -12.24
CA GLY A 107 -5.15 -17.03 -11.15
C GLY A 107 -4.76 -16.55 -9.76
N GLY A 108 -4.58 -15.24 -9.56
CA GLY A 108 -4.14 -14.66 -8.28
C GLY A 108 -2.62 -14.66 -8.09
N ALA A 109 -1.87 -14.80 -9.19
CA ALA A 109 -0.42 -14.88 -9.17
C ALA A 109 0.23 -13.59 -8.58
N SER A 110 1.34 -13.74 -7.85
CA SER A 110 2.10 -12.63 -7.28
C SER A 110 2.88 -11.86 -8.36
N VAL A 111 3.21 -10.59 -8.11
CA VAL A 111 3.96 -9.75 -9.08
C VAL A 111 5.23 -10.42 -9.61
N PRO A 112 6.14 -10.99 -8.77
CA PRO A 112 7.34 -11.65 -9.29
C PRO A 112 7.03 -12.85 -10.19
N SER A 113 5.97 -13.60 -9.89
CA SER A 113 5.57 -14.75 -10.70
C SER A 113 5.03 -14.33 -12.07
N ILE A 114 4.25 -13.25 -12.13
CA ILE A 114 3.76 -12.65 -13.38
C ILE A 114 4.93 -12.10 -14.18
N THR A 115 5.84 -11.34 -13.55
CA THR A 115 7.06 -10.84 -14.18
C THR A 115 7.87 -11.99 -14.79
N GLY A 116 8.06 -13.08 -14.05
CA GLY A 116 8.77 -14.25 -14.55
C GLY A 116 8.09 -14.93 -15.73
N ARG A 117 6.76 -15.00 -15.73
CA ARG A 117 5.97 -15.60 -16.82
C ARG A 117 6.16 -14.85 -18.15
N TYR A 118 6.25 -13.52 -18.11
CA TYR A 118 6.30 -12.69 -19.32
C TYR A 118 7.71 -12.23 -19.72
N LEU A 119 8.62 -12.02 -18.77
CA LEU A 119 9.97 -11.49 -18.99
C LEU A 119 11.09 -12.52 -18.74
N GLY A 120 10.74 -13.72 -18.28
CA GLY A 120 11.67 -14.82 -18.04
C GLY A 120 12.29 -14.83 -16.63
N ASN A 121 13.10 -15.87 -16.38
CA ASN A 121 13.63 -16.16 -15.04
C ASN A 121 14.58 -15.08 -14.49
N GLY A 122 15.34 -14.39 -15.35
CA GLY A 122 16.22 -13.30 -14.90
C GLY A 122 15.44 -12.17 -14.23
N ALA A 123 14.37 -11.70 -14.87
CA ALA A 123 13.50 -10.67 -14.33
C ALA A 123 12.74 -11.15 -13.08
N LYS A 124 12.35 -12.44 -13.03
CA LYS A 124 11.75 -13.05 -11.83
C LYS A 124 12.66 -12.97 -10.61
N HIS A 125 13.93 -13.36 -10.76
CA HIS A 125 14.87 -13.35 -9.65
C HIS A 125 15.19 -11.93 -9.19
N PHE A 126 15.35 -10.99 -10.13
CA PHE A 126 15.48 -9.57 -9.80
C PHE A 126 14.27 -9.08 -8.99
N MET A 127 13.06 -9.35 -9.46
CA MET A 127 11.83 -8.93 -8.78
C MET A 127 11.68 -9.57 -7.39
N ASN A 128 12.07 -10.83 -7.23
CA ASN A 128 12.07 -11.50 -5.92
C ASN A 128 13.05 -10.82 -4.95
N VAL A 129 14.28 -10.54 -5.38
CA VAL A 129 15.27 -9.85 -4.54
C VAL A 129 14.76 -8.45 -4.16
N PHE A 130 14.23 -7.72 -5.14
CA PHE A 130 13.65 -6.41 -4.92
C PHE A 130 12.48 -6.46 -3.92
N ALA A 131 11.57 -7.41 -4.07
CA ALA A 131 10.44 -7.59 -3.16
C ALA A 131 10.89 -7.94 -1.73
N ILE A 132 11.89 -8.81 -1.55
CA ILE A 132 12.42 -9.16 -0.23
C ILE A 132 13.01 -7.93 0.47
N VAL A 133 13.83 -7.14 -0.23
CA VAL A 133 14.41 -5.92 0.32
C VAL A 133 13.32 -4.92 0.70
N LEU A 134 12.31 -4.75 -0.16
CA LEU A 134 11.19 -3.85 0.09
C LEU A 134 10.36 -4.30 1.30
N LEU A 135 10.03 -5.59 1.40
CA LEU A 135 9.27 -6.14 2.52
C LEU A 135 10.04 -6.00 3.85
N LEU A 136 11.36 -6.19 3.82
CA LEU A 136 12.20 -5.94 4.99
C LEU A 136 12.17 -4.46 5.39
N LEU A 137 12.30 -3.55 4.43
CA LEU A 137 12.26 -2.11 4.68
C LEU A 137 10.90 -1.68 5.26
N VAL A 138 9.80 -2.22 4.73
CA VAL A 138 8.46 -2.01 5.26
C VAL A 138 8.39 -2.45 6.72
N GLY A 139 8.87 -3.67 7.04
CA GLY A 139 8.92 -4.16 8.42
C GLY A 139 9.70 -3.22 9.35
N VAL A 140 10.85 -2.72 8.91
CA VAL A 140 11.65 -1.76 9.69
C VAL A 140 10.88 -0.46 9.94
N VAL A 141 10.30 0.14 8.90
CA VAL A 141 9.59 1.43 9.00
C VAL A 141 8.33 1.32 9.88
N PHE A 142 7.61 0.21 9.80
CA PHE A 142 6.42 -0.04 10.61
C PHE A 142 6.73 -0.21 12.11
N VAL A 143 7.95 -0.58 12.46
CA VAL A 143 8.40 -0.64 13.86
C VAL A 143 9.04 0.68 14.29
N SER A 144 9.96 1.21 13.48
CA SER A 144 10.77 2.38 13.86
C SER A 144 9.96 3.66 13.94
N ALA A 145 8.96 3.86 13.07
CA ALA A 145 8.20 5.10 13.04
C ALA A 145 7.25 5.24 14.25
N PRO A 146 6.41 4.24 14.61
CA PRO A 146 5.67 4.29 15.87
C PRO A 146 6.59 4.36 17.08
N ALA A 147 7.72 3.64 17.09
CA ALA A 147 8.68 3.73 18.18
C ALA A 147 9.21 5.15 18.39
N GLY A 148 9.57 5.84 17.30
CA GLY A 148 10.01 7.24 17.34
C GLY A 148 8.91 8.17 17.84
N MET A 149 7.66 7.99 17.39
CA MET A 149 6.53 8.82 17.83
C MET A 149 6.25 8.63 19.32
N ILE A 150 6.22 7.40 19.82
CA ILE A 150 6.02 7.09 21.24
C ILE A 150 7.16 7.66 22.07
N THR A 151 8.40 7.48 21.61
CA THR A 151 9.58 7.99 22.32
C THR A 151 9.53 9.51 22.46
N ASN A 152 9.26 10.24 21.38
CA ASN A 152 9.13 11.70 21.42
C ASN A 152 8.01 12.11 22.38
N LEU A 153 6.85 11.46 22.29
CA LEU A 153 5.71 11.76 23.15
C LEU A 153 6.04 11.56 24.64
N VAL A 154 6.69 10.46 24.99
CA VAL A 154 7.08 10.17 26.38
C VAL A 154 8.13 11.15 26.87
N ASN A 155 9.18 11.39 26.08
CA ASN A 155 10.27 12.28 26.48
C ASN A 155 9.75 13.72 26.68
N ASP A 156 8.89 14.20 25.78
CA ASP A 156 8.31 15.54 25.85
C ASP A 156 7.33 15.70 27.04
N GLN A 157 6.55 14.68 27.37
CA GLN A 157 5.53 14.76 28.44
C GLN A 157 6.05 14.43 29.83
N THR A 158 7.06 13.57 29.94
CA THR A 158 7.53 13.04 31.24
C THR A 158 8.92 13.51 31.63
N GLY A 159 9.69 14.09 30.69
CA GLY A 159 11.08 14.49 30.92
C GLY A 159 12.05 13.32 31.10
N ILE A 160 11.61 12.09 30.82
CA ILE A 160 12.45 10.89 30.83
C ILE A 160 13.21 10.84 29.50
N ASP A 161 14.54 10.65 29.54
CA ASP A 161 15.33 10.47 28.31
C ASP A 161 15.34 9.00 27.89
N MET A 162 14.25 8.58 27.23
CA MET A 162 14.12 7.23 26.72
C MET A 162 14.67 7.12 25.29
N SER A 163 15.45 6.08 25.03
CA SER A 163 15.93 5.77 23.69
C SER A 163 14.85 5.10 22.84
N VAL A 164 14.83 5.44 21.54
CA VAL A 164 13.97 4.79 20.54
C VAL A 164 14.19 3.27 20.52
N THR A 165 15.42 2.81 20.73
CA THR A 165 15.76 1.39 20.77
C THR A 165 14.99 0.66 21.87
N SER A 166 14.77 1.30 23.03
CA SER A 166 14.02 0.72 24.14
C SER A 166 12.56 0.44 23.74
N ILE A 167 11.92 1.40 23.06
CA ILE A 167 10.55 1.23 22.58
C ILE A 167 10.47 0.19 21.45
N VAL A 168 11.46 0.13 20.56
CA VAL A 168 11.54 -0.92 19.53
C VAL A 168 11.55 -2.31 20.17
N VAL A 169 12.35 -2.52 21.22
CA VAL A 169 12.39 -3.79 21.96
C VAL A 169 11.03 -4.11 22.57
N VAL A 170 10.34 -3.13 23.14
CA VAL A 170 8.97 -3.30 23.68
C VAL A 170 7.99 -3.71 22.59
N ILE A 171 8.03 -3.07 21.42
CA ILE A 171 7.15 -3.40 20.28
C ILE A 171 7.40 -4.84 19.81
N PHE A 172 8.65 -5.25 19.64
CA PHE A 172 8.96 -6.63 19.27
C PHE A 172 8.52 -7.63 20.35
N GLY A 173 8.73 -7.30 21.63
CA GLY A 173 8.23 -8.11 22.74
C GLY A 173 6.71 -8.29 22.68
N TYR A 174 5.98 -7.20 22.42
CA TYR A 174 4.53 -7.24 22.22
C TYR A 174 4.13 -8.13 21.04
N TYR A 175 4.79 -8.01 19.89
CA TYR A 175 4.50 -8.86 18.72
C TYR A 175 4.72 -10.35 18.99
N ILE A 176 5.78 -10.71 19.71
CA ILE A 176 6.02 -12.10 20.10
C ILE A 176 4.88 -12.60 20.99
N VAL A 177 4.52 -11.84 22.03
CA VAL A 177 3.45 -12.22 22.96
C VAL A 177 2.09 -12.30 22.26
N ALA A 178 1.80 -11.40 21.32
CA ALA A 178 0.54 -11.40 20.58
C ALA A 178 0.43 -12.53 19.55
N THR A 179 1.56 -13.14 19.17
CA THR A 179 1.61 -14.26 18.20
C THR A 179 1.44 -15.63 18.89
N ILE A 180 1.75 -15.72 20.19
CA ILE A 180 1.60 -16.93 21.02
C ILE A 180 0.15 -17.04 21.51
#